data_AF-A0A2X3EVV1-F1
#
_entry.id   AF-A0A2X3EVV1-F1
#
_cell.length_a   1.000
_cell.length_b   1.000
_cell.length_c   1.000
_cell.angle_alpha   90.00
_cell.angle_beta   90.00
_cell.angle_gamma   90.00
#
_symmetry.space_group_name_H-M   'P 1'
#
loop_
_entity.id
_entity.type
_entity.pdbx_description
1 polymer ?
#
loop_
_entity_poly.entity_id
_entity_poly.type
_entity_poly.pdbx_seq_one_letter_code
_entity_poly.pdbx_strand_id
1 'polypeptide(L)'
;MSSKLVLVLNCGSSSLKFAILDAVNGDEYLSGLAECFHLPEARIKWKMDGSKQEAELGAGAAHSEALNFIVNTILAQKPELSAQLTAIGHRIVHGGEKYTSSVVIDESVIQGIKDAASFAPLHNPAHLIASLKR
;
A
#
# COMPACT_ATOMS: atom_id res chain seq x y z
N MET A 1 5.86 25.03 7.56
CA MET A 1 5.73 24.16 6.37
C MET A 1 4.44 23.38 6.55
N SER A 2 3.55 23.33 5.55
CA SER A 2 2.37 22.45 5.64
C SER A 2 2.84 21.01 5.50
N SER A 3 2.38 20.12 6.38
CA SER A 3 2.64 18.68 6.28
C SER A 3 2.12 18.14 4.94
N LYS A 4 2.81 17.17 4.35
CA LYS A 4 2.37 16.45 3.14
C LYS A 4 2.36 14.96 3.41
N LEU A 5 1.27 14.47 3.98
CA LEU A 5 1.15 13.06 4.29
C LEU A 5 0.93 12.25 3.02
N VAL A 6 1.70 11.17 2.90
CA VAL A 6 1.66 10.22 1.79
C VAL A 6 1.47 8.82 2.35
N LEU A 7 0.46 8.12 1.85
CA LEU A 7 0.28 6.69 2.10
C LEU A 7 1.20 5.92 1.16
N VAL A 8 2.16 5.18 1.69
CA VAL A 8 3.09 4.36 0.90
C VAL A 8 2.66 2.90 0.99
N LEU A 9 2.50 2.26 -0.17
CA LEU A 9 2.07 0.88 -0.31
C LEU A 9 3.15 0.05 -1.02
N ASN A 10 3.44 -1.12 -0.46
CA ASN A 10 4.32 -2.12 -1.04
C ASN A 10 3.60 -3.48 -1.01
N CYS A 11 3.02 -3.83 -2.14
CA CYS A 11 2.17 -5.00 -2.30
C CYS A 11 2.98 -6.17 -2.86
N GLY A 12 3.17 -7.21 -2.06
CA GLY A 12 3.67 -8.52 -2.51
C GLY A 12 2.51 -9.44 -2.88
N SER A 13 2.83 -10.67 -3.32
CA SER A 13 1.81 -11.67 -3.66
C SER A 13 0.96 -12.12 -2.46
N SER A 14 1.57 -12.21 -1.27
CA SER A 14 0.92 -12.69 -0.04
C SER A 14 0.94 -11.69 1.12
N SER A 15 1.33 -10.44 0.85
CA SER A 15 1.44 -9.40 1.88
C SER A 15 1.27 -7.99 1.31
N LEU A 16 0.96 -7.04 2.19
CA LEU A 16 0.90 -5.61 1.93
C LEU A 16 1.57 -4.88 3.09
N LYS A 17 2.71 -4.26 2.82
CA LYS A 17 3.35 -3.30 3.74
C LYS A 17 2.81 -1.91 3.46
N PHE A 18 2.50 -1.16 4.51
CA PHE A 18 1.96 0.18 4.40
C PHE A 18 2.57 1.12 5.43
N ALA A 19 2.64 2.40 5.10
CA ALA A 19 3.02 3.46 6.03
C ALA A 19 2.40 4.80 5.64
N ILE A 20 2.20 5.69 6.60
CA ILE A 20 1.89 7.11 6.36
C ILE A 20 3.08 7.92 6.82
N LEU A 21 3.69 8.62 5.87
CA LEU A 21 4.89 9.42 6.07
C LEU A 21 4.61 10.87 5.69
N ASP A 22 5.18 11.83 6.42
CA ASP A 22 5.26 13.21 5.94
C ASP A 22 6.43 13.34 4.97
N ALA A 23 6.13 13.65 3.71
CA ALA A 23 7.12 13.80 2.66
C ALA A 23 8.05 15.01 2.86
N VAL A 24 7.73 15.94 3.78
CA VAL A 24 8.55 17.13 4.05
C VAL A 24 9.69 16.83 5.02
N ASN A 25 9.44 16.08 6.09
CA ASN A 25 10.41 15.85 7.17
C ASN A 25 10.72 14.36 7.43
N GLY A 26 9.96 13.44 6.84
CA GLY A 26 10.14 11.99 6.98
C GLY A 26 9.47 11.37 8.19
N ASP A 27 8.64 12.12 8.94
CA ASP A 27 7.98 11.60 10.13
C ASP A 27 6.99 10.47 9.80
N GLU A 28 7.03 9.40 10.59
CA GLU A 28 6.13 8.24 10.47
C GLU A 28 4.94 8.36 11.42
N TYR A 29 3.74 8.40 10.85
CA TYR A 29 2.47 8.48 11.59
C TYR A 29 1.80 7.11 11.76
N LEU A 30 2.01 6.23 10.78
CA LEU A 30 1.47 4.87 10.75
C LEU A 30 2.48 3.98 10.02
N SER A 31 2.68 2.77 10.51
CA SER A 31 3.35 1.70 9.74
C SER A 31 2.71 0.35 10.05
N GLY A 32 2.73 -0.56 9.07
CA GLY A 32 2.13 -1.87 9.25
C GLY A 32 2.39 -2.86 8.14
N LEU A 33 1.94 -4.08 8.39
CA LEU A 33 2.06 -5.25 7.53
C LEU A 33 0.77 -6.07 7.63
N ALA A 34 0.10 -6.23 6.50
CA ALA A 34 -0.88 -7.29 6.29
C ALA A 34 -0.17 -8.48 5.63
N GLU A 35 -0.42 -9.70 6.11
CA GLU A 35 0.29 -10.89 5.68
C GLU A 35 -0.60 -12.14 5.75
N CYS A 36 -0.07 -13.27 5.26
CA CYS A 36 -0.79 -14.54 5.16
C CYS A 36 -2.06 -14.45 4.30
N PHE A 37 -2.01 -13.66 3.21
CA PHE A 37 -3.14 -13.59 2.29
C PHE A 37 -3.51 -14.94 1.70
N HIS A 38 -4.81 -15.11 1.44
CA HIS A 38 -5.42 -16.34 0.95
C HIS A 38 -5.31 -17.55 1.89
N LEU A 39 -4.83 -17.35 3.13
CA LEU A 39 -4.74 -18.37 4.16
C LEU A 39 -5.76 -18.14 5.28
N PRO A 40 -6.07 -19.15 6.10
CA PRO A 40 -6.90 -18.99 7.30
C PRO A 40 -6.35 -17.94 8.29
N GLU A 41 -5.03 -17.79 8.37
CA GLU A 41 -4.33 -16.95 9.33
C GLU A 41 -4.06 -15.51 8.82
N ALA A 42 -4.80 -15.08 7.79
CA ALA A 42 -4.68 -13.74 7.23
C ALA A 42 -4.93 -12.68 8.31
N ARG A 43 -3.96 -11.76 8.46
CA ARG A 43 -3.92 -10.81 9.58
C ARG A 43 -3.26 -9.50 9.18
N ILE A 44 -3.44 -8.50 10.01
CA ILE A 44 -2.82 -7.19 9.88
C ILE A 44 -2.23 -6.74 11.21
N LYS A 45 -0.98 -6.29 11.17
CA LYS A 45 -0.26 -5.69 12.29
C LYS A 45 0.07 -4.26 11.95
N TRP A 46 -0.10 -3.34 12.89
CA TRP A 46 0.25 -1.94 12.68
C TRP A 46 0.77 -1.28 13.95
N LYS A 47 1.45 -0.16 13.78
CA LYS A 47 1.93 0.72 14.82
C LYS A 47 1.44 2.13 14.53
N MET A 48 0.78 2.73 15.51
CA MET A 48 0.28 4.10 15.45
C MET A 48 0.45 4.74 16.83
N ASP A 49 0.88 6.00 16.89
CA ASP A 49 1.17 6.71 18.15
C ASP A 49 2.08 5.92 19.12
N GLY A 50 3.06 5.19 18.59
CA GLY A 50 3.99 4.37 19.37
C GLY A 50 3.43 3.00 19.83
N SER A 51 2.12 2.77 19.72
CA SER A 51 1.46 1.54 20.16
C SER A 51 1.32 0.53 19.02
N LYS A 52 1.63 -0.74 19.30
CA LYS A 52 1.45 -1.85 18.35
C LYS A 52 0.09 -2.50 18.54
N GLN A 53 -0.57 -2.80 17.44
CA GLN A 53 -1.88 -3.44 17.38
C GLN A 53 -1.87 -4.55 16.30
N GLU A 54 -2.78 -5.50 16.45
CA GLU A 54 -2.95 -6.63 15.54
C GLU A 54 -4.43 -7.01 15.46
N ALA A 55 -4.86 -7.46 14.29
CA ALA A 55 -6.20 -7.99 14.06
C ALA A 55 -6.18 -9.07 12.98
N GLU A 56 -7.12 -10.00 13.05
CA GLU A 56 -7.40 -10.94 11.97
C GLU A 56 -8.17 -10.24 10.85
N LEU A 57 -7.80 -10.51 9.60
CA LEU A 57 -8.52 -10.03 8.41
C LEU A 57 -9.63 -11.00 7.98
N GLY A 58 -9.62 -12.22 8.53
CA GLY A 58 -10.54 -13.30 8.17
C GLY A 58 -9.94 -14.26 7.14
N ALA A 59 -10.38 -15.51 7.17
CA ALA A 59 -9.86 -16.57 6.31
C ALA A 59 -10.02 -16.22 4.82
N GLY A 60 -8.93 -16.34 4.06
CA GLY A 60 -8.92 -16.07 2.62
C GLY A 60 -8.78 -14.60 2.23
N ALA A 61 -8.69 -13.68 3.20
CA ALA A 61 -8.51 -12.26 2.94
C ALA A 61 -7.24 -11.95 2.13
N ALA A 62 -7.28 -10.87 1.35
CA ALA A 62 -6.21 -10.43 0.48
C ALA A 62 -6.05 -8.90 0.51
N HIS A 63 -5.45 -8.32 -0.54
CA HIS A 63 -5.17 -6.88 -0.63
C HIS A 63 -6.41 -6.01 -0.48
N SER A 64 -7.57 -6.44 -1.01
CA SER A 64 -8.79 -5.63 -0.96
C SER A 64 -9.29 -5.48 0.49
N GLU A 65 -9.32 -6.58 1.24
CA GLU A 65 -9.72 -6.59 2.65
C GLU A 65 -8.70 -5.87 3.52
N ALA A 66 -7.40 -6.01 3.25
CA ALA A 66 -6.35 -5.29 3.95
C ALA A 66 -6.45 -3.76 3.75
N LEU A 67 -6.66 -3.29 2.52
CA LEU A 67 -6.88 -1.86 2.24
C LEU A 67 -8.16 -1.35 2.89
N ASN A 68 -9.24 -2.13 2.82
CA ASN A 68 -10.50 -1.81 3.48
C ASN A 68 -10.31 -1.66 5.00
N PHE A 69 -9.54 -2.55 5.63
CA PHE A 69 -9.23 -2.44 7.06
C PHE A 69 -8.41 -1.19 7.39
N ILE A 70 -7.42 -0.85 6.55
CA ILE A 70 -6.63 0.38 6.73
C ILE A 70 -7.54 1.61 6.70
N VAL A 71 -8.45 1.71 5.74
CA VAL A 71 -9.32 2.88 5.57
C VAL A 71 -10.43 2.92 6.63
N ASN A 72 -11.18 1.83 6.77
CA ASN A 72 -12.42 1.83 7.56
C ASN A 72 -12.22 1.46 9.03
N THR A 73 -11.05 0.93 9.42
CA THR A 73 -10.74 0.59 10.81
C THR A 73 -9.62 1.45 11.37
N ILE A 74 -8.45 1.48 10.72
CA ILE A 74 -7.28 2.18 11.26
C ILE A 74 -7.46 3.70 11.10
N LEU A 75 -7.71 4.17 9.87
CA LEU A 75 -7.87 5.60 9.59
C LEU A 75 -9.19 6.19 10.10
N ALA A 76 -10.24 5.37 10.26
CA ALA A 76 -11.49 5.82 10.86
C ALA A 76 -11.33 6.27 12.33
N GLN A 77 -10.31 5.77 13.04
CA GLN A 77 -9.99 6.22 14.40
C GLN A 77 -9.29 7.59 14.44
N LYS A 78 -8.76 8.06 13.29
CA LYS A 78 -7.97 9.28 13.12
C LYS A 78 -8.44 10.03 11.86
N PRO A 79 -9.68 10.55 11.82
CA PRO A 79 -10.22 11.22 10.63
C PRO A 79 -9.37 12.42 10.17
N GLU A 80 -8.69 13.09 11.11
CA GLU A 80 -7.74 14.17 10.82
C GLU A 80 -6.50 13.69 10.05
N LEU A 81 -6.04 12.46 10.27
CA LEU A 81 -4.92 11.87 9.55
C LEU A 81 -5.34 11.50 8.13
N SER A 82 -6.54 10.92 8.00
CA SER A 82 -7.15 10.58 6.70
C SER A 82 -7.34 11.83 5.81
N ALA A 83 -7.88 12.91 6.38
CA ALA A 83 -8.10 14.17 5.67
C ALA A 83 -6.80 14.88 5.22
N GLN A 84 -5.67 14.57 5.84
CA GLN A 84 -4.36 15.14 5.51
C GLN A 84 -3.59 14.33 4.44
N LEU A 85 -4.08 13.17 4.04
CA LEU A 85 -3.45 12.39 2.97
C LEU A 85 -3.55 13.14 1.64
N THR A 86 -2.38 13.39 1.03
CA THR A 86 -2.27 14.16 -0.22
C THR A 86 -1.93 13.29 -1.43
N ALA A 87 -1.37 12.11 -1.21
CA ALA A 87 -0.99 11.17 -2.27
C ALA A 87 -0.90 9.73 -1.76
N ILE A 88 -0.90 8.79 -2.71
CA ILE A 88 -0.57 7.38 -2.48
C ILE A 88 0.63 7.01 -3.36
N GLY A 89 1.70 6.51 -2.74
CA GLY A 89 2.89 6.01 -3.42
C GLY A 89 2.87 4.49 -3.51
N HIS A 90 3.05 3.94 -4.71
CA HIS A 90 3.10 2.50 -4.93
C HIS A 90 4.53 2.07 -5.29
N ARG A 91 5.09 1.09 -4.57
CA ARG A 91 6.36 0.47 -4.97
C ARG A 91 6.12 -0.51 -6.12
N ILE A 92 6.76 -0.26 -7.25
CA ILE A 92 6.79 -1.16 -8.41
C ILE A 92 8.18 -1.78 -8.51
N VAL A 93 8.27 -3.12 -8.58
CA VAL A 93 9.56 -3.83 -8.64
C VAL A 93 10.29 -3.61 -9.97
N HIS A 94 9.58 -3.68 -11.11
CA HIS A 94 10.23 -3.52 -12.42
C HIS A 94 9.39 -2.64 -13.37
N GLY A 95 10.00 -1.55 -13.85
CA GLY A 95 9.41 -0.63 -14.83
C GLY A 95 9.81 -0.91 -16.29
N GLY A 96 10.70 -1.88 -16.52
CA GLY A 96 11.36 -2.03 -17.83
C GLY A 96 12.30 -0.85 -18.10
N GLU A 97 12.72 -0.69 -19.35
CA GLU A 97 13.54 0.46 -19.76
C GLU A 97 12.71 1.75 -19.90
N LYS A 98 11.37 1.63 -19.94
CA LYS A 98 10.44 2.74 -20.17
C LYS A 98 10.38 3.72 -19.00
N TYR A 99 10.50 3.25 -17.76
CA TYR A 99 10.35 4.09 -16.57
C TYR A 99 11.70 4.23 -15.85
N THR A 100 12.35 5.37 -16.05
CA THR A 100 13.66 5.70 -15.45
C THR A 100 13.56 6.54 -14.17
N SER A 101 12.34 6.97 -13.81
CA SER A 101 12.04 7.75 -12.62
C SER A 101 10.62 7.46 -12.14
N SER A 102 10.27 7.89 -10.92
CA SER A 102 8.88 7.85 -10.43
C SER A 102 7.94 8.64 -11.35
N VAL A 103 6.72 8.13 -11.51
CA VAL A 103 5.70 8.70 -12.41
C VAL A 103 4.33 8.62 -11.75
N VAL A 104 3.44 9.55 -12.09
CA VAL A 104 2.03 9.51 -11.67
C VAL A 104 1.33 8.38 -12.43
N ILE A 105 0.56 7.56 -11.73
CA ILE A 105 -0.13 6.42 -12.34
C ILE A 105 -1.31 6.90 -13.18
N ASP A 106 -1.27 6.57 -14.46
CA ASP A 106 -2.39 6.66 -15.42
C ASP A 106 -2.59 5.31 -16.14
N GLU A 107 -3.54 5.24 -17.07
CA GLU A 107 -3.81 4.03 -17.86
C GLU A 107 -2.59 3.55 -18.67
N SER A 108 -1.72 4.47 -19.12
CA SER A 108 -0.51 4.15 -19.87
C SER A 108 0.59 3.55 -18.97
N VAL A 109 0.68 4.03 -17.73
CA VAL A 109 1.58 3.52 -16.70
C VAL A 109 1.17 2.11 -16.32
N ILE A 110 -0.14 1.90 -16.08
CA ILE A 110 -0.72 0.58 -15.84
C ILE A 110 -0.34 -0.41 -16.94
N GLN A 111 -0.49 -0.02 -18.21
CA GLN A 111 -0.14 -0.89 -19.33
C GLN A 111 1.36 -1.19 -19.35
N GLY A 112 2.23 -0.19 -19.17
CA GLY A 112 3.67 -0.44 -19.14
C GLY A 112 4.12 -1.35 -17.98
N ILE A 113 3.45 -1.30 -16.83
CA ILE A 113 3.72 -2.23 -15.72
C ILE A 113 3.30 -3.67 -16.11
N LYS A 114 2.19 -3.84 -16.84
CA LYS A 114 1.78 -5.14 -17.39
C LYS A 114 2.79 -5.67 -18.40
N ASP A 115 3.25 -4.82 -19.31
CA ASP A 115 4.24 -5.21 -20.34
C ASP A 115 5.58 -5.62 -19.68
N ALA A 116 5.97 -4.92 -18.61
CA ALA A 116 7.15 -5.23 -17.82
C ALA A 116 6.97 -6.44 -16.88
N ALA A 117 5.78 -7.03 -16.78
CA ALA A 117 5.53 -8.16 -15.88
C ALA A 117 6.35 -9.40 -16.24
N SER A 118 6.76 -9.55 -17.51
CA SER A 118 7.68 -10.60 -17.95
C SER A 118 9.03 -10.58 -17.20
N PHE A 119 9.50 -9.40 -16.79
CA PHE A 119 10.74 -9.24 -16.01
C PHE A 119 10.54 -9.49 -14.50
N ALA A 120 9.32 -9.35 -14.00
CA ALA A 120 8.99 -9.54 -12.58
C ALA A 120 7.62 -10.23 -12.40
N PRO A 121 7.49 -11.50 -12.84
CA PRO A 121 6.19 -12.16 -13.01
C PRO A 121 5.42 -12.39 -11.72
N LEU A 122 6.12 -12.50 -10.58
CA LEU A 122 5.50 -12.70 -9.27
C LEU A 122 5.18 -11.39 -8.54
N HIS A 123 5.68 -10.25 -9.02
CA HIS A 123 5.61 -8.97 -8.30
C HIS A 123 4.71 -7.96 -9.00
N ASN A 124 4.95 -7.70 -10.29
CA ASN A 124 4.19 -6.68 -11.04
C ASN A 124 2.68 -6.94 -11.06
N PRO A 125 2.17 -8.19 -11.19
CA PRO A 125 0.74 -8.44 -11.08
C PRO A 125 0.15 -8.06 -9.72
N ALA A 126 0.87 -8.33 -8.61
CA ALA A 126 0.41 -7.97 -7.27
C ALA A 126 0.36 -6.45 -7.07
N HIS A 127 1.30 -5.70 -7.66
CA HIS A 127 1.28 -4.24 -7.61
C HIS A 127 0.05 -3.65 -8.32
N LEU A 128 -0.34 -4.24 -9.46
CA LEU A 128 -1.50 -3.78 -10.22
C LEU A 128 -2.81 -4.01 -9.47
N ILE A 129 -2.97 -5.13 -8.75
CA ILE A 129 -4.18 -5.40 -7.95
C ILE A 129 -4.46 -4.26 -6.96
N ALA A 130 -3.43 -3.74 -6.31
CA ALA A 130 -3.55 -2.66 -5.34
C ALA A 130 -3.64 -1.26 -5.98
N SER A 131 -3.20 -1.09 -7.23
CA SER A 131 -3.16 0.22 -7.91
C SER A 131 -4.38 0.47 -8.80
N LEU A 132 -5.20 -0.55 -9.08
CA LEU A 132 -6.28 -0.51 -10.08
C LEU A 132 -7.69 -0.33 -9.52
N LYS A 133 -7.89 -0.39 -8.21
CA LYS A 133 -9.20 -0.13 -7.61
C LYS A 133 -9.26 1.30 -7.10
N ARG A 134 -9.88 2.18 -7.91
CA ARG A 134 -10.33 3.52 -7.50
C ARG A 134 -11.47 3.41 -6.50
#